data_AF-A0A2U1P0B9-F1
#
_entry.id   AF-A0A2U1P0B9-F1
#
_cell.length_a   1.000
_cell.length_b   1.000
_cell.length_c   1.000
_cell.angle_alpha   90.00
_cell.angle_beta   90.00
_cell.angle_gamma   90.00
#
_symmetry.space_group_name_H-M   'P 1'
#
loop_
_entity.id
_entity.type
_entity.pdbx_description
1 polymer ?
#
loop_
_entity_poly.entity_id
_entity_poly.type
_entity_poly.pdbx_seq_one_letter_code
_entity_poly.pdbx_strand_id
1 'polypeptide(L)'
;MDARVDIAEEPPKRFCPGLSEKYRFFLSLLVVVLCVIAIVLAIVFMIWPKDPNSDCKNLYSFEKCQFNYRHHYIYCDYESKLTTKEHGIEFYVKSPEKFEKTCPVGTPARARVENRIIKEYKDFAQIECNNEEEVNLKRPDFPTPICDKLKTLGMYESLIY
;
A
#
# COMPACT_ATOMS: atom_id res chain seq x y z
N MET A 1 54.66 -17.29 73.97
CA MET A 1 53.25 -17.14 73.55
C MET A 1 53.18 -17.64 72.12
N ASP A 2 52.81 -18.91 71.98
CA ASP A 2 52.80 -19.66 70.74
C ASP A 2 51.74 -19.13 69.77
N ALA A 3 52.17 -18.68 68.60
CA ALA A 3 51.28 -18.42 67.48
C ALA A 3 51.11 -19.72 66.69
N ARG A 4 49.99 -20.42 66.91
CA ARG A 4 49.53 -21.48 66.02
C ARG A 4 49.13 -20.85 64.69
N VAL A 5 49.79 -21.27 63.62
CA VAL A 5 49.41 -20.94 62.24
C VAL A 5 48.38 -21.99 61.80
N ASP A 6 47.12 -21.58 61.74
CA ASP A 6 46.07 -22.41 61.15
C ASP A 6 46.24 -22.39 59.62
N ILE A 7 46.61 -23.54 59.06
CA ILE A 7 46.68 -23.73 57.61
C ILE A 7 45.23 -23.86 57.12
N ALA A 8 44.72 -22.82 56.47
CA ALA A 8 43.43 -22.87 55.80
C ALA A 8 43.53 -23.82 54.60
N GLU A 9 42.82 -24.94 54.67
CA GLU A 9 42.67 -25.88 53.55
C GLU A 9 41.83 -25.20 52.45
N GLU A 10 42.40 -25.04 51.26
CA GLU A 10 41.74 -24.40 50.12
C GLU A 10 40.52 -25.24 49.70
N PRO A 11 39.31 -24.66 49.55
CA PRO A 11 38.14 -25.44 49.17
C PRO A 11 38.31 -26.06 47.78
N PRO A 12 37.80 -27.27 47.54
CA PRO A 12 37.96 -27.95 46.26
C PRO A 12 37.37 -27.09 45.13
N LYS A 13 38.18 -26.83 44.11
CA LYS A 13 37.78 -26.05 42.94
C LYS A 13 36.53 -26.70 42.33
N ARG A 14 35.40 -25.98 42.35
CA ARG A 14 34.17 -26.42 41.69
C ARG A 14 34.46 -26.59 40.20
N PHE A 15 34.37 -27.83 39.72
CA PHE A 15 34.37 -28.13 38.30
C PHE A 15 33.02 -27.69 37.73
N CYS A 16 32.96 -26.47 37.18
CA CYS A 16 31.87 -26.08 36.30
C CYS A 16 32.10 -26.82 34.97
N PRO A 17 31.24 -27.78 34.56
CA PRO A 17 31.36 -28.32 33.22
C PRO A 17 31.11 -27.17 32.24
N GLY A 18 32.19 -26.69 31.62
CA GLY A 18 32.09 -25.77 30.50
C GLY A 18 31.16 -26.42 29.48
N LEU A 19 30.14 -25.68 29.03
CA LEU A 19 29.20 -26.11 28.00
C LEU A 19 29.99 -26.83 26.90
N SER A 20 29.71 -28.12 26.70
CA SER A 20 30.57 -29.02 25.93
C SER A 20 30.96 -28.37 24.62
N GLU A 21 32.23 -28.49 24.23
CA GLU A 21 32.81 -27.82 23.06
C GLU A 21 31.95 -28.03 21.79
N LYS A 22 31.31 -29.21 21.68
CA LYS A 22 30.33 -29.52 20.63
C LYS A 22 29.14 -28.56 20.62
N TYR A 23 28.54 -28.28 21.78
CA TYR A 23 27.45 -27.32 21.91
C TYR A 23 27.89 -25.89 21.59
N ARG A 24 29.14 -25.51 21.87
CA ARG A 24 29.69 -24.21 21.44
C ARG A 24 29.81 -24.13 19.91
N PHE A 25 30.24 -25.20 19.24
CA PHE A 25 30.26 -25.29 17.77
C PHE A 25 28.85 -25.23 17.18
N PHE A 26 27.89 -26.00 17.70
CA PHE A 26 26.51 -25.96 17.22
C PHE A 26 25.83 -24.60 17.45
N LEU A 27 26.07 -23.98 18.61
CA LEU A 27 25.56 -22.64 18.92
C LEU A 27 26.19 -21.58 18.00
N SER A 28 27.50 -21.68 17.74
CA SER A 28 28.20 -20.80 16.81
C SER A 28 27.68 -20.97 15.38
N LEU A 29 27.47 -22.19 14.91
CA LEU A 29 26.92 -22.48 13.59
C LEU A 29 25.48 -21.96 13.45
N LEU A 30 24.64 -22.14 14.48
CA LEU A 30 23.28 -21.61 14.51
C LEU A 30 23.26 -20.08 14.39
N VAL A 31 24.12 -19.40 15.14
CA VAL A 31 24.23 -17.93 15.09
C VAL A 31 24.64 -17.47 13.69
N VAL A 32 25.60 -18.13 13.05
CA VAL A 32 26.03 -17.82 11.69
C VAL A 32 24.88 -18.01 10.70
N VAL A 33 24.15 -19.12 10.78
CA VAL A 33 22.99 -19.39 9.92
C VAL A 33 21.91 -18.33 10.09
N LEU A 34 21.58 -17.95 11.33
CA LEU A 34 20.59 -16.90 11.62
C LEU A 34 21.05 -15.54 11.10
N CYS A 35 22.34 -15.20 11.21
CA CYS A 35 22.90 -13.98 10.63
C CYS A 35 22.78 -13.98 9.10
N VAL A 36 23.10 -15.08 8.43
CA VAL A 36 22.97 -15.19 6.97
C VAL A 36 21.51 -15.04 6.55
N ILE A 37 20.57 -15.70 7.23
CA ILE A 37 19.13 -15.56 6.96
C ILE A 37 18.69 -14.11 7.14
N ALA A 38 19.08 -13.45 8.23
CA ALA A 38 18.74 -12.05 8.48
C ALA A 38 19.30 -11.12 7.41
N ILE A 39 20.54 -11.34 6.96
CA ILE A 39 21.17 -10.58 5.87
C ILE A 39 20.42 -10.79 4.55
N VAL A 40 20.08 -12.04 4.21
CA VAL A 40 19.31 -12.34 3.00
C VAL A 40 17.93 -11.67 3.05
N LEU A 41 17.24 -11.73 4.18
CA LEU A 41 15.95 -11.06 4.35
C LEU A 41 16.07 -9.53 4.25
N ALA A 42 17.11 -8.93 4.82
CA ALA A 42 17.37 -7.50 4.70
C ALA A 42 17.68 -7.09 3.25
N ILE A 43 18.47 -7.89 2.53
CA ILE A 43 18.77 -7.69 1.11
C ILE A 43 17.49 -7.82 0.29
N VAL A 44 16.67 -8.84 0.52
CA VAL A 44 15.37 -9.00 -0.15
C VAL A 44 14.45 -7.82 0.14
N PHE A 45 14.41 -7.31 1.37
CA PHE A 45 13.60 -6.15 1.75
C PHE A 45 14.10 -4.84 1.10
N MET A 46 15.41 -4.69 0.92
CA MET A 46 16.04 -3.54 0.25
C MET A 46 15.93 -3.61 -1.28
N ILE A 47 15.94 -4.81 -1.85
CA ILE A 47 15.75 -5.05 -3.29
C ILE A 47 14.27 -5.07 -3.66
N TRP A 48 13.38 -5.46 -2.75
CA TRP A 48 11.95 -5.40 -3.00
C TRP A 48 11.57 -3.96 -3.35
N PRO A 49 10.97 -3.74 -4.53
CA PRO A 49 10.67 -2.39 -4.97
C PRO A 49 9.73 -1.77 -3.94
N LYS A 50 10.21 -0.70 -3.30
CA LYS A 50 9.38 0.20 -2.50
C LYS A 50 8.14 0.50 -3.34
N ASP A 51 6.96 0.16 -2.82
CA ASP A 51 5.74 0.17 -3.60
C ASP A 51 5.57 1.55 -4.27
N PRO A 52 5.73 1.69 -5.60
CA PRO A 52 5.69 2.99 -6.25
C PRO A 52 4.31 3.64 -6.10
N ASN A 53 3.32 2.85 -5.69
CA ASN A 53 1.97 3.28 -5.43
C ASN A 53 1.86 4.18 -4.19
N SER A 54 2.77 4.09 -3.20
CA SER A 54 2.75 4.99 -2.04
C SER A 54 2.95 6.45 -2.43
N ASP A 55 3.77 6.69 -3.45
CA ASP A 55 4.21 8.03 -3.80
C ASP A 55 3.16 8.75 -4.66
N CYS A 56 2.37 8.00 -5.42
CA CYS A 56 1.29 8.53 -6.24
C CYS A 56 -0.03 8.76 -5.47
N LYS A 57 -0.30 8.00 -4.40
CA LYS A 57 -1.61 7.87 -3.75
C LYS A 57 -2.22 9.18 -3.20
N ASN A 58 -1.42 10.22 -2.98
CA ASN A 58 -1.87 11.52 -2.44
C ASN A 58 -1.74 12.69 -3.42
N LEU A 59 -1.38 12.40 -4.69
CA LEU A 59 -1.17 13.42 -5.71
C LEU A 59 -2.41 13.62 -6.59
N TYR A 60 -3.39 12.70 -6.54
CA TYR A 60 -4.59 12.73 -7.35
C TYR A 60 -5.87 12.49 -6.52
N SER A 61 -7.01 12.89 -7.06
CA SER A 61 -8.37 12.71 -6.51
C SER A 61 -9.39 12.67 -7.65
N PHE A 62 -10.50 11.97 -7.45
CA PHE A 62 -11.62 11.98 -8.37
C PHE A 62 -12.42 13.29 -8.28
N GLU A 63 -12.48 13.87 -7.08
CA GLU A 63 -13.14 15.14 -6.82
C GLU A 63 -12.12 16.27 -6.74
N LYS A 64 -12.49 17.42 -7.30
CA LYS A 64 -11.69 18.67 -7.22
C LYS A 64 -11.55 19.15 -5.77
N CYS A 65 -12.62 19.01 -5.00
CA CYS A 65 -12.73 19.47 -3.64
C CYS A 65 -13.11 18.32 -2.72
N GLN A 66 -12.57 18.31 -1.52
CA GLN A 66 -12.86 17.30 -0.51
C GLN A 66 -13.43 17.97 0.73
N PHE A 67 -14.32 17.28 1.43
CA PHE A 67 -14.91 17.75 2.68
C PHE A 67 -14.07 17.29 3.88
N ASN A 68 -13.66 18.24 4.73
CA ASN A 68 -13.02 17.92 6.00
C ASN A 68 -14.09 17.79 7.10
N TYR A 69 -14.48 16.56 7.43
CA TYR A 69 -15.49 16.30 8.47
C TYR A 69 -15.09 16.81 9.87
N ARG A 70 -13.79 16.81 10.18
CA ARG A 70 -13.30 17.22 11.51
C ARG A 70 -13.50 18.70 11.75
N HIS A 71 -13.26 19.51 10.72
CA HIS A 71 -13.29 20.96 10.81
C HIS A 71 -14.45 21.59 10.02
N HIS A 72 -15.33 20.77 9.43
CA HIS A 72 -16.54 21.18 8.71
C HIS A 72 -16.29 22.24 7.60
N TYR A 73 -15.25 22.05 6.79
CA TYR A 73 -14.98 22.92 5.63
C TYR A 73 -14.62 22.13 4.39
N ILE A 74 -14.87 22.73 3.23
CA ILE A 74 -14.50 22.21 1.90
C ILE A 74 -13.13 22.79 1.54
N TYR A 75 -12.23 21.95 1.04
CA TYR A 75 -10.93 22.37 0.51
C TYR A 75 -10.70 21.80 -0.88
N CYS A 76 -10.09 22.59 -1.76
CA CYS A 76 -9.93 22.27 -3.17
C CYS A 76 -8.45 22.23 -3.57
N ASP A 77 -7.71 21.31 -2.98
CA ASP A 77 -6.27 21.16 -3.22
C ASP A 77 -5.94 20.62 -4.63
N TYR A 78 -6.93 20.06 -5.34
CA TYR A 78 -6.72 19.39 -6.63
C TYR A 78 -7.19 20.29 -7.77
N GLU A 79 -6.31 21.14 -8.27
CA GLU A 79 -6.69 22.19 -9.23
C GLU A 79 -6.63 21.72 -10.68
N SER A 80 -5.67 20.84 -11.00
CA SER A 80 -5.35 20.47 -12.39
C SER A 80 -6.12 19.23 -12.81
N LYS A 81 -6.92 19.35 -13.86
CA LYS A 81 -7.69 18.25 -14.45
C LYS A 81 -6.86 17.50 -15.47
N LEU A 82 -6.82 16.18 -15.35
CA LEU A 82 -6.21 15.24 -16.29
C LEU A 82 -7.23 14.17 -16.71
N THR A 83 -6.88 13.42 -17.74
CA THR A 83 -7.68 12.30 -18.24
C THR A 83 -6.86 11.02 -18.30
N THR A 84 -7.49 9.89 -17.99
CA THR A 84 -6.88 8.58 -18.18
C THR A 84 -6.64 8.33 -19.66
N LYS A 85 -5.56 7.64 -20.01
CA LYS A 85 -5.19 7.43 -21.41
C LYS A 85 -6.18 6.52 -22.17
N GLU A 86 -6.70 5.51 -21.50
CA GLU A 86 -7.49 4.46 -22.13
C GLU A 86 -8.96 4.86 -22.32
N HIS A 87 -9.59 5.40 -21.28
CA HIS A 87 -11.03 5.65 -21.24
C HIS A 87 -11.39 7.14 -21.19
N GLY A 88 -10.41 8.04 -21.18
CA GLY A 88 -10.66 9.49 -21.09
C GLY A 88 -11.36 9.94 -19.79
N ILE A 89 -11.32 9.12 -18.73
CA ILE A 89 -11.94 9.43 -17.45
C ILE A 89 -11.19 10.57 -16.77
N GLU A 90 -11.93 11.55 -16.29
CA GLU A 90 -11.39 12.76 -15.71
C GLU A 90 -10.99 12.54 -14.25
N PHE A 91 -9.85 13.10 -13.86
CA PHE A 91 -9.39 13.13 -12.48
C PHE A 91 -8.61 14.41 -12.22
N TYR A 92 -8.42 14.76 -10.95
CA TYR A 92 -7.73 15.97 -10.54
C TYR A 92 -6.42 15.64 -9.83
N VAL A 93 -5.41 16.50 -10.00
CA VAL A 93 -4.12 16.39 -9.32
C VAL A 93 -3.78 17.67 -8.57
N LYS A 94 -3.06 17.52 -7.45
CA LYS A 94 -2.63 18.67 -6.64
C LYS A 94 -1.62 19.56 -7.35
N SER A 95 -0.62 18.92 -7.95
CA SER A 95 0.43 19.60 -8.70
C SER A 95 0.76 18.75 -9.92
N PRO A 96 0.50 19.25 -11.14
CA PRO A 96 0.75 18.50 -12.37
C PRO A 96 2.24 18.21 -12.54
N GLU A 97 3.11 19.19 -12.24
CA GLU A 97 4.57 19.00 -12.32
C GLU A 97 5.06 17.90 -11.37
N LYS A 98 4.62 17.92 -10.11
CA LYS A 98 4.99 16.90 -9.13
C LYS A 98 4.43 15.53 -9.51
N PHE A 99 3.22 15.49 -10.05
CA PHE A 99 2.57 14.27 -10.48
C PHE A 99 3.28 13.64 -11.68
N GLU A 100 3.64 14.42 -12.69
CA GLU A 100 4.41 13.93 -13.85
C GLU A 100 5.82 13.47 -13.45
N LYS A 101 6.46 14.15 -12.50
CA LYS A 101 7.77 13.73 -11.99
C LYS A 101 7.73 12.43 -11.19
N THR A 102 6.67 12.23 -10.39
CA THR A 102 6.54 11.08 -9.48
C THR A 102 5.93 9.86 -10.19
N CYS A 103 4.96 10.10 -11.06
CA CYS A 103 4.16 9.08 -11.72
C CYS A 103 4.14 9.36 -13.23
N PRO A 104 5.27 9.38 -13.95
CA PRO A 104 5.28 9.76 -15.36
C PRO A 104 4.45 8.82 -16.23
N VAL A 105 3.91 9.36 -17.32
CA VAL A 105 3.15 8.58 -18.31
C VAL A 105 3.97 7.43 -18.87
N GLY A 106 3.34 6.26 -19.02
CA GLY A 106 4.00 5.04 -19.51
C GLY A 106 4.72 4.22 -18.45
N THR A 107 4.78 4.69 -17.19
CA THR A 107 5.32 3.89 -16.09
C THR A 107 4.27 2.93 -15.51
N PRO A 108 4.70 1.80 -14.91
CA PRO A 108 3.79 0.93 -14.15
C PRO A 108 3.08 1.65 -13.00
N ALA A 109 3.71 2.68 -12.42
CA ALA A 109 3.10 3.49 -11.36
C ALA A 109 1.90 4.29 -11.90
N ARG A 110 2.06 4.98 -13.05
CA ARG A 110 0.96 5.68 -13.71
C ARG A 110 -0.15 4.71 -14.12
N ALA A 111 0.18 3.56 -14.71
CA ALA A 111 -0.82 2.57 -15.12
C ALA A 111 -1.66 2.09 -13.93
N ARG A 112 -1.05 1.85 -12.76
CA ARG A 112 -1.79 1.50 -11.54
C ARG A 112 -2.72 2.60 -11.05
N VAL A 113 -2.27 3.86 -11.10
CA VAL A 113 -3.11 5.03 -10.74
C VAL A 113 -4.32 5.11 -11.66
N GLU A 114 -4.09 5.07 -12.98
CA GLU A 114 -5.18 5.14 -13.97
C GLU A 114 -6.14 3.96 -13.84
N ASN A 115 -5.63 2.73 -13.68
CA ASN A 115 -6.48 1.55 -13.47
C ASN A 115 -7.33 1.66 -12.21
N ARG A 116 -6.78 2.25 -11.15
CA ARG A 116 -7.54 2.49 -9.92
C ARG A 116 -8.64 3.54 -10.12
N ILE A 117 -8.34 4.63 -10.83
CA ILE A 117 -9.34 5.64 -11.19
C ILE A 117 -10.44 5.05 -12.06
N ILE A 118 -10.07 4.27 -13.09
CA ILE A 118 -11.02 3.58 -13.98
C ILE A 118 -11.93 2.67 -13.16
N LYS A 119 -11.37 1.88 -12.25
CA LYS A 119 -12.15 0.99 -11.39
C LYS A 119 -13.11 1.76 -10.47
N GLU A 120 -12.61 2.74 -9.73
CA GLU A 120 -13.43 3.55 -8.80
C GLU A 120 -14.55 4.28 -9.56
N TYR A 121 -14.27 4.79 -10.77
CA TYR A 121 -15.28 5.39 -11.63
C TYR A 121 -16.32 4.38 -12.11
N LYS A 122 -15.89 3.20 -12.60
CA LYS A 122 -16.81 2.14 -13.04
C LYS A 122 -17.74 1.74 -11.89
N ASP A 123 -17.19 1.48 -10.71
CA ASP A 123 -17.97 1.04 -9.55
C ASP A 123 -19.04 2.09 -9.18
N PHE A 124 -18.65 3.37 -9.10
CA PHE A 124 -19.59 4.46 -8.82
C PHE A 124 -20.65 4.61 -9.92
N ALA A 125 -20.21 4.72 -11.18
CA ALA A 125 -21.11 4.93 -12.31
C ALA A 125 -22.08 3.76 -12.50
N GLN A 126 -21.69 2.53 -12.17
CA GLN A 126 -22.56 1.37 -12.26
C GLN A 126 -23.70 1.44 -11.23
N ILE A 127 -23.40 1.88 -10.00
CA ILE A 127 -24.43 2.10 -8.96
C ILE A 127 -25.41 3.17 -9.43
N GLU A 128 -24.91 4.30 -9.92
CA GLU A 128 -25.77 5.38 -10.43
C GLU A 128 -26.59 4.94 -11.63
N CYS A 129 -25.99 4.19 -12.56
CA CYS A 129 -26.70 3.63 -13.69
C CYS A 129 -27.84 2.69 -13.26
N ASN A 130 -27.60 1.80 -12.29
CA ASN A 130 -28.66 0.93 -11.78
C ASN A 130 -29.81 1.75 -11.18
N ASN A 131 -29.51 2.83 -10.45
CA ASN A 131 -30.52 3.75 -9.93
C ASN A 131 -31.31 4.43 -11.07
N GLU A 132 -30.62 4.90 -12.11
CA GLU A 132 -31.25 5.50 -13.29
C GLU A 132 -32.18 4.51 -14.00
N GLU A 133 -31.75 3.25 -14.18
CA GLU A 133 -32.56 2.18 -14.78
C GLU A 133 -33.78 1.86 -13.92
N GLU A 134 -33.64 1.74 -12.59
CA GLU A 134 -34.77 1.52 -11.69
C GLU A 134 -35.83 2.63 -11.76
N VAL A 135 -35.38 3.88 -11.92
CA VAL A 135 -36.29 5.02 -12.11
C VAL A 135 -36.92 4.97 -13.50
N ASN A 136 -36.13 4.69 -14.55
CA ASN A 136 -36.62 4.58 -15.92
C ASN A 136 -37.69 3.47 -16.07
N LEU A 137 -37.51 2.33 -15.40
CA LEU A 137 -38.51 1.25 -15.38
C LEU A 137 -39.87 1.71 -14.86
N LYS A 138 -39.89 2.62 -13.89
CA LYS A 138 -41.12 3.22 -13.33
C LYS A 138 -41.61 4.41 -14.15
N ARG A 139 -40.70 5.09 -14.83
CA ARG A 139 -40.90 6.33 -15.59
C ARG A 139 -40.08 6.28 -16.88
N PRO A 140 -40.61 5.70 -17.97
CA PRO A 140 -39.84 5.48 -19.20
C PRO A 140 -39.30 6.76 -19.85
N ASP A 141 -39.84 7.92 -19.48
CA ASP A 141 -39.39 9.26 -19.88
C ASP A 141 -38.11 9.73 -19.16
N PHE A 142 -37.71 9.06 -18.07
CA PHE A 142 -36.55 9.45 -17.28
C PHE A 142 -35.24 9.07 -17.99
N PRO A 143 -34.33 10.00 -18.29
CA PRO A 143 -33.11 9.69 -19.02
C PRO A 143 -32.12 8.89 -18.16
N THR A 144 -31.26 8.10 -18.81
CA THR A 144 -30.21 7.30 -18.17
C THR A 144 -28.79 7.73 -18.63
N PRO A 145 -28.40 8.99 -18.41
CA PRO A 145 -27.17 9.54 -18.98
C PRO A 145 -25.89 8.88 -18.44
N ILE A 146 -25.88 8.42 -17.18
CA ILE A 146 -24.72 7.71 -16.63
C ILE A 146 -24.61 6.31 -17.27
N CYS A 147 -25.74 5.62 -17.46
CA CYS A 147 -25.75 4.36 -18.20
C CYS A 147 -25.24 4.52 -19.64
N ASP A 148 -25.71 5.54 -20.36
CA ASP A 148 -25.28 5.81 -21.73
C ASP A 148 -23.78 6.10 -21.79
N LYS A 149 -23.27 6.85 -20.80
CA LYS A 149 -21.83 7.09 -20.68
C LYS A 149 -21.04 5.81 -20.39
N LEU A 150 -21.52 4.92 -19.50
CA LEU A 150 -20.87 3.64 -19.27
C LEU A 150 -20.85 2.75 -20.51
N LYS A 151 -21.94 2.75 -21.29
CA LYS A 151 -22.05 1.99 -22.55
C LYS A 151 -21.08 2.52 -23.59
N THR A 152 -20.97 3.83 -23.76
CA THR A 152 -20.02 4.44 -24.71
C THR A 152 -18.57 4.18 -24.33
N LEU A 153 -18.27 4.02 -23.04
CA LEU A 153 -16.95 3.65 -22.53
C LEU A 153 -16.67 2.13 -22.56
N GLY A 154 -17.63 1.29 -22.95
CA GLY A 154 -17.48 -0.16 -22.97
C GLY A 154 -17.36 -0.80 -21.57
N MET A 155 -17.76 -0.08 -20.52
CA MET A 155 -17.64 -0.51 -19.12
C MET A 155 -18.98 -0.92 -18.50
N TYR A 156 -20.07 -0.78 -19.22
CA TYR A 156 -21.41 -1.12 -18.75
C TYR A 156 -21.56 -2.63 -18.53
N GLU A 157 -22.05 -2.99 -17.34
CA GLU A 157 -22.37 -4.37 -16.99
C GLU A 157 -23.87 -4.43 -16.70
N SER A 158 -24.62 -5.11 -17.56
CA SER A 158 -26.06 -5.27 -17.36
C SER A 158 -26.29 -6.28 -16.25
N LEU A 159 -26.89 -5.85 -15.14
CA LEU A 159 -27.28 -6.73 -14.03
C LEU A 159 -28.72 -7.26 -14.18
N ILE A 160 -29.28 -7.20 -15.39
CA ILE A 160 -30.62 -7.73 -15.67
C ILE A 160 -30.52 -9.25 -15.83
N TYR A 161 -30.84 -9.97 -14.75
CA TYR A 161 -31.20 -11.40 -14.75
C TYR A 161 -32.72 -11.57 -14.73
#